data_AF-A0A923QRW6-F1
#
_entry.id   AF-A0A923QRW6-F1
#
_cell.length_a   1.000
_cell.length_b   1.000
_cell.length_c   1.000
_cell.angle_alpha   90.00
_cell.angle_beta   90.00
_cell.angle_gamma   90.00
#
_symmetry.space_group_name_H-M   'P 1'
#
loop_
_entity.id
_entity.type
_entity.pdbx_description
1 polymer ?
#
loop_
_entity_poly.entity_id
_entity_poly.type
_entity_poly.pdbx_seq_one_letter_code
_entity_poly.pdbx_strand_id
1 'polypeptide(L)' 'MWQSYLLGFKVYLQLEKSLSPHSISAYMQDVEKLIQYLAIEELQLEP' A
#
# COMPACT_ATOMS: atom_id res chain seq x y z
N MET A 1 -1.05 -9.02 -8.64
CA MET A 1 -2.26 -8.78 -7.83
C MET A 1 -2.10 -7.54 -6.95
N TRP A 2 -1.12 -7.46 -6.04
CA TRP A 2 -0.89 -6.29 -5.17
C TRP A 2 -0.84 -4.90 -5.83
N GLN A 3 -0.24 -4.75 -7.01
CA GLN A 3 -0.13 -3.45 -7.69
C GLN A 3 -1.48 -2.77 -7.97
N SER A 4 -2.52 -3.53 -8.34
CA SER A 4 -3.84 -2.95 -8.62
C SER A 4 -4.51 -2.45 -7.34
N TYR A 5 -4.36 -3.18 -6.23
CA TYR A 5 -4.88 -2.78 -4.92
C TYR A 5 -4.14 -1.56 -4.38
N LEU A 6 -2.81 -1.50 -4.53
CA LEU A 6 -2.01 -0.33 -4.16
C LEU A 6 -2.43 0.91 -4.94
N LEU A 7 -2.73 0.78 -6.23
CA LEU A 7 -3.23 1.90 -7.03
C LEU A 7 -4.59 2.39 -6.52
N GLY A 8 -5.53 1.46 -6.28
CA GLY A 8 -6.84 1.79 -5.72
C GLY A 8 -6.74 2.44 -4.34
N PHE A 9 -5.89 1.91 -3.46
CA PHE A 9 -5.63 2.45 -2.14
C PHE A 9 -5.05 3.87 -2.20
N LYS A 10 -4.08 4.11 -3.09
CA LYS A 10 -3.54 5.46 -3.31
C LYS A 10 -4.62 6.44 -3.75
N VAL A 11 -5.48 6.05 -4.69
CA VAL A 11 -6.60 6.88 -5.17
C VAL A 11 -7.58 7.18 -4.03
N TYR A 12 -7.92 6.18 -3.22
CA TYR A 12 -8.76 6.34 -2.03
C TYR A 12 -8.17 7.36 -1.04
N LEU A 13 -6.87 7.23 -0.71
CA LEU A 13 -6.20 8.17 0.20
C LEU A 13 -6.18 9.60 -0.34
N GLN A 14 -6.07 9.76 -1.66
CA GLN A 14 -6.04 11.06 -2.31
C GLN A 14 -7.42 11.70 -2.45
N LEU A 15 -8.42 10.97 -2.94
CA LEU A 15 -9.74 11.53 -3.28
C LEU A 15 -10.69 11.49 -2.08
N GLU A 16 -10.82 10.34 -1.42
CA GLU A 16 -11.80 10.17 -0.34
C GLU A 16 -11.27 10.70 0.99
N LYS A 17 -9.99 10.50 1.28
CA LYS A 17 -9.37 10.95 2.53
C LYS A 17 -8.71 12.33 2.42
N SER A 18 -8.53 12.87 1.21
CA SER A 18 -7.90 14.17 0.96
C SER A 18 -6.57 14.36 1.71
N LEU A 19 -5.77 13.29 1.81
CA LEU A 19 -4.52 13.32 2.56
C LEU A 19 -3.43 14.10 1.82
N SER A 20 -2.52 14.69 2.58
CA SER A 20 -1.34 15.34 2.00
C SER A 20 -0.46 14.32 1.25
N PRO A 21 0.33 14.75 0.25
CA PRO A 21 1.25 13.87 -0.46
C PRO A 21 2.23 13.11 0.46
N HIS A 22 2.68 13.77 1.54
CA HIS A 22 3.57 13.15 2.54
C HIS A 22 2.87 12.01 3.28
N SER A 23 1.63 12.24 3.73
CA SER A 23 0.83 11.21 4.39
C SER A 23 0.57 10.03 3.45
N ILE A 24 0.19 10.29 2.20
CA ILE A 24 -0.01 9.24 1.19
C ILE A 24 1.28 8.41 1.01
N SER A 25 2.43 9.06 0.86
CA SER A 25 3.71 8.34 0.70
C SER A 25 4.04 7.46 1.91
N ALA A 26 3.78 7.93 3.14
CA ALA A 26 3.99 7.14 4.35
C ALA A 26 3.13 5.87 4.35
N TYR A 27 1.82 5.99 4.09
CA TYR A 27 0.92 4.83 3.99
C TYR A 27 1.36 3.84 2.91
N MET A 28 1.75 4.34 1.72
CA MET A 28 2.19 3.46 0.64
C MET A 28 3.47 2.71 1.00
N GLN A 29 4.45 3.38 1.62
CA GLN A 29 5.68 2.76 2.08
C GLN A 29 5.44 1.70 3.15
N ASP A 30 4.48 1.91 4.05
CA ASP A 30 4.19 0.93 5.10
C ASP A 30 3.56 -0.34 4.52
N VAL A 31 2.69 -0.22 3.50
CA VAL A 31 2.17 -1.40 2.78
C VAL A 31 3.29 -2.07 1.97
N GLU A 32 4.20 -1.33 1.35
CA GLU A 32 5.37 -1.92 0.68
C GLU A 32 6.25 -2.72 1.63
N LYS A 33 6.52 -2.22 2.85
CA LYS A 33 7.25 -2.97 3.88
C LYS A 33 6.52 -4.25 4.28
N LEU A 34 5.19 -4.22 4.38
CA LEU A 34 4.40 -5.43 4.64
C LEU A 34 4.58 -6.45 3.51
N ILE A 35 4.49 -6.03 2.25
CA ILE A 35 4.70 -6.92 1.09
C ILE A 35 6.13 -7.50 1.11
N GLN A 36 7.13 -6.68 1.42
CA GLN A 36 8.52 -7.13 1.57
C GLN A 36 8.66 -8.17 2.70
N TYR A 37 8.04 -7.92 3.85
CA TYR A 37 8.03 -8.87 4.96
C TYR A 37 7.39 -10.21 4.55
N LEU A 38 6.22 -10.18 3.91
CA LEU A 38 5.56 -11.39 3.42
C LEU A 38 6.45 -12.18 2.44
N ALA A 39 7.19 -11.48 1.57
CA ALA A 39 8.12 -12.11 0.64
C ALA A 39 9.33 -12.74 1.34
N ILE A 40 9.88 -12.09 2.38
CA ILE A 40 11.00 -12.60 3.18
C ILE A 40 10.59 -13.87 3.95
N GLU A 41 9.38 -13.88 4.50
CA GLU A 41 8.84 -15.02 5.26
C GLU A 41 8.23 -16.10 4.35
N GLU A 42 8.35 -15.97 3.03
CA GLU A 42 7.78 -16.88 2.02
C GLU A 42 6.25 -17.10 2.19
N LEU A 43 5.56 -16.10 2.74
CA LEU A 43 4.12 -16.14 2.99
C LEU A 43 3.36 -15.71 1.72
N GLN A 44 2.64 -16.65 1.13
CA GLN A 44 1.76 -16.37 -0.01
C GLN A 44 0.40 -15.86 0.45
N LEU A 45 0.39 -14.67 1.03
CA LEU A 45 -0.82 -13.95 1.39
C LEU A 45 -1.16 -12.92 0.31
N GLU A 46 -2.38 -13.02 -0.21
CA GLU A 46 -2.95 -12.09 -1.17
C GLU A 46 -3.82 -11.04 -0.44
N PRO A 47 -3.91 -9.81 -0.98
CA PRO A 47 -4.66 -8.70 -0.39
C PRO A 47 -6.19 -8.83 -0.49
#